data_AF-A0A2W7P4Y7-F1
#
_entry.id   AF-A0A2W7P4Y7-F1
#
_cell.length_a   1.000
_cell.length_b   1.000
_cell.length_c   1.000
_cell.angle_alpha   90.00
_cell.angle_beta   90.00
_cell.angle_gamma   90.00
#
_symmetry.space_group_name_H-M   'P 1'
#
loop_
_entity.id
_entity.type
_entity.pdbx_description
1 polymer ?
#
loop_
_entity_poly.entity_id
_entity_poly.type
_entity_poly.pdbx_seq_one_letter_code
_entity_poly.pdbx_strand_id
1 'polypeptide(L)'
;MRLPRPECSIALSALSLACLMGYPSGADAAMQPCGSPATALADIRSTGQVSPLAGRTVEVQAIVTADFSGDGGLRGFFLQTADAQRLRRPGLSEGLFVYAPRARADVGDMVRVSGKIEEKFGQTQLVLSGSPVVCARGLSVTPQTLTLPLAGESDLAAMEGMLVRLPQTLTVSDVHELGRYGTLVLSHGRPIAPTQQALPGPAARQATAANARNRLLLDDGSTRQFPAVVPYPPPRLSPAHPVRAGDTVTGVQGVLERRHGQWRLQPVRGAGAPAYQHANPRPAAPPRHPATALRVAAFNLQNYFNGDGHGGGLDAPDNRGAPDTAALARQQAKLVAALRGLDADVIGLMEVQNNGYGPTSAIRQLAAMLGPDWRVANPGTPALGTDAIAVGLLYNARTALPAGRVATTWLGERSRQPLAATFRAATGGAPVTVVVNHFKSKNCIEAAGAQADQRDGQGCWNPARVQAAETLARWLGTAPTGIADAGVLVIGDLNSYAMEDPIRLLAQHGYADLVARFAGPHAYSYVYAAQAGYLDHVLADPLAAAHVVALHAWHINADEPAAFSYATAPGSGAAPAFYAPDPYRSSDHDPLVVDFASSPRAR
;
A
#
# COMPACT_ATOMS: atom_id res chain seq x y z
N MET A 1 62.90 0.15 8.47
CA MET A 1 63.39 -0.97 7.63
C MET A 1 62.75 -0.80 6.26
N ARG A 2 63.38 -0.09 5.30
CA ARG A 2 64.42 -0.56 4.36
C ARG A 2 64.04 -1.88 3.65
N LEU A 3 63.42 -1.72 2.46
CA LEU A 3 63.71 -2.29 1.11
C LEU A 3 64.13 -3.79 1.00
N PRO A 4 63.93 -4.49 -0.16
CA PRO A 4 64.01 -3.92 -1.50
C PRO A 4 63.10 -4.49 -2.62
N ARG A 5 63.03 -3.70 -3.70
CA ARG A 5 62.69 -4.09 -5.08
C ARG A 5 63.81 -4.94 -5.68
N PRO A 6 63.58 -5.68 -6.79
CA PRO A 6 64.61 -5.91 -7.78
C PRO A 6 64.34 -5.07 -9.03
N GLU A 7 65.35 -4.28 -9.39
CA GLU A 7 65.60 -3.80 -10.74
C GLU A 7 66.33 -4.90 -11.52
N CYS A 8 66.13 -4.96 -12.84
CA CYS A 8 67.15 -5.49 -13.75
C CYS A 8 67.18 -4.66 -15.04
N SER A 9 68.41 -4.29 -15.40
CA SER A 9 68.90 -3.31 -16.37
C SER A 9 68.82 -3.77 -17.85
N ILE A 10 68.56 -2.88 -18.84
CA ILE A 10 69.50 -2.19 -19.79
C ILE A 10 70.27 -3.20 -20.72
N ALA A 11 70.42 -3.11 -22.05
CA ALA A 11 70.33 -2.06 -23.09
C ALA A 11 70.25 -2.64 -24.53
N LEU A 12 69.70 -1.80 -25.44
CA LEU A 12 70.01 -1.50 -26.86
C LEU A 12 70.39 -2.59 -27.88
N SER A 13 69.66 -2.61 -29.01
CA SER A 13 70.16 -2.17 -30.32
C SER A 13 69.02 -1.94 -31.34
N ALA A 14 69.18 -0.89 -32.15
CA ALA A 14 68.21 -0.33 -33.08
C ALA A 14 68.05 -1.12 -34.39
N LEU A 15 66.88 -1.03 -35.03
CA LEU A 15 66.78 -0.62 -36.44
C LEU A 15 65.34 -0.24 -36.81
N SER A 16 65.21 0.90 -37.48
CA SER A 16 64.01 1.53 -37.99
C SER A 16 63.39 0.75 -39.17
N LEU A 17 62.08 0.57 -39.17
CA LEU A 17 61.30 0.59 -40.43
C LEU A 17 59.88 1.05 -40.15
N ALA A 18 59.56 2.25 -40.65
CA ALA A 18 58.22 2.80 -40.66
C ALA A 18 57.32 1.91 -41.52
N CYS A 19 56.26 1.37 -40.92
CA CYS A 19 55.12 0.83 -41.65
C CYS A 19 53.88 1.54 -41.13
N LEU A 20 53.35 2.48 -41.92
CA LEU A 20 52.01 3.01 -41.73
C LEU A 20 51.02 1.86 -41.89
N MET A 21 50.63 1.22 -40.78
CA MET A 21 49.40 0.43 -40.74
C MET A 21 48.27 1.38 -40.34
N GLY A 22 47.44 1.68 -41.35
CA GLY A 22 46.19 2.39 -41.13
C GLY A 22 45.36 1.67 -40.08
N TYR A 23 44.89 2.43 -39.09
CA TYR A 23 43.75 2.04 -38.29
C TYR A 23 42.60 1.69 -39.25
N PRO A 24 41.99 0.49 -39.17
CA PRO A 24 40.68 0.34 -39.76
C PRO A 24 39.75 1.22 -38.93
N SER A 25 39.37 2.36 -39.51
CA SER A 25 38.16 3.09 -39.16
C SER A 25 37.04 2.07 -39.07
N GLY A 26 36.42 1.93 -37.89
CA GLY A 26 35.24 1.09 -37.71
C GLY A 26 34.15 1.57 -38.66
N ALA A 27 34.00 0.90 -39.79
CA ALA A 27 32.85 1.05 -40.65
C ALA A 27 31.66 0.52 -39.83
N ASP A 28 30.68 1.39 -39.58
CA ASP A 28 29.34 0.96 -39.19
C ASP A 28 28.91 -0.10 -40.22
N ALA A 29 28.84 -1.37 -39.79
CA ALA A 29 28.33 -2.43 -40.64
C ALA A 29 26.88 -2.05 -40.98
N ALA A 30 26.61 -1.82 -42.27
CA ALA A 30 25.27 -1.48 -42.72
C ALA A 30 24.28 -2.59 -42.35
N MET A 31 23.11 -2.21 -41.83
CA MET A 31 22.03 -3.12 -41.46
C MET A 31 21.72 -4.06 -42.63
N GLN A 32 21.66 -5.36 -42.38
CA GLN A 32 21.35 -6.33 -43.43
C GLN A 32 19.92 -6.14 -43.97
N PRO A 33 19.64 -6.54 -45.24
CA PRO A 33 18.29 -6.50 -45.78
C PRO A 33 17.27 -7.30 -44.95
N CYS A 34 16.01 -6.91 -45.03
CA CYS A 34 14.91 -7.69 -44.46
C CYS A 34 14.92 -9.13 -44.99
N GLY A 35 14.69 -10.10 -44.09
CA GLY A 35 14.73 -11.52 -44.43
C GLY A 35 16.12 -12.16 -44.37
N SER A 36 17.21 -11.38 -44.25
CA SER A 36 18.53 -11.91 -43.93
C SER A 36 18.54 -12.54 -42.53
N PRO A 37 19.41 -13.55 -42.27
CA PRO A 37 19.57 -14.13 -40.94
C PRO A 37 19.72 -13.05 -39.86
N ALA A 38 19.02 -13.22 -38.74
CA ALA A 38 19.04 -12.32 -37.59
C ALA A 38 19.12 -13.16 -36.32
N THR A 39 19.58 -12.57 -35.23
CA THR A 39 19.58 -13.21 -33.91
C THR A 39 18.15 -13.44 -33.45
N ALA A 40 17.82 -14.68 -33.08
CA ALA A 40 16.50 -14.98 -32.52
C ALA A 40 16.36 -14.33 -31.14
N LEU A 41 15.18 -13.78 -30.81
CA LEU A 41 14.96 -13.12 -29.52
C LEU A 41 15.20 -14.09 -28.34
N ALA A 42 14.88 -15.38 -28.50
CA ALA A 42 15.16 -16.36 -27.48
C ALA A 42 16.66 -16.60 -27.26
N ASP A 43 17.56 -16.30 -28.21
CA ASP A 43 19.02 -16.47 -28.04
C ASP A 43 19.63 -15.30 -27.24
N ILE A 44 18.92 -14.18 -27.15
CA ILE A 44 19.28 -13.05 -26.30
C ILE A 44 18.96 -13.35 -24.84
N ARG A 45 18.02 -14.25 -24.54
CA ARG A 45 17.55 -14.52 -23.18
C ARG A 45 18.36 -15.62 -22.49
N SER A 46 18.48 -15.50 -21.17
CA SER A 46 18.94 -16.56 -20.27
C SER A 46 17.95 -16.71 -19.12
N THR A 47 17.75 -17.93 -18.65
CA THR A 47 16.82 -18.22 -17.55
C THR A 47 17.39 -17.73 -16.22
N GLY A 48 16.88 -16.63 -15.69
CA GLY A 48 17.26 -16.10 -14.38
C GLY A 48 18.71 -15.58 -14.27
N GLN A 49 19.37 -15.34 -15.40
CA GLN A 49 20.75 -14.84 -15.48
C GLN A 49 20.86 -13.71 -16.50
N VAL A 50 22.01 -13.03 -16.47
CA VAL A 50 22.40 -12.05 -17.50
C VAL A 50 22.36 -12.69 -18.88
N SER A 51 21.95 -11.92 -19.89
CA SER A 51 21.98 -12.35 -21.29
C SER A 51 23.36 -12.90 -21.70
N PRO A 52 23.44 -14.02 -22.45
CA PRO A 52 24.70 -14.52 -23.02
C PRO A 52 25.28 -13.57 -24.07
N LEU A 53 24.48 -12.62 -24.56
CA LEU A 53 24.86 -11.61 -25.55
C LEU A 53 25.05 -10.23 -24.94
N ALA A 54 25.03 -10.08 -23.62
CA ALA A 54 25.27 -8.81 -22.95
C ALA A 54 26.57 -8.14 -23.43
N GLY A 55 26.49 -6.86 -23.75
CA GLY A 55 27.60 -6.07 -24.29
C GLY A 55 27.82 -6.21 -25.79
N ARG A 56 27.20 -7.19 -26.47
CA ARG A 56 27.34 -7.42 -27.91
C ARG A 56 26.28 -6.64 -28.70
N THR A 57 26.67 -6.19 -29.89
CA THR A 57 25.74 -5.67 -30.90
C THR A 57 25.14 -6.84 -31.68
N VAL A 58 23.82 -6.85 -31.83
CA VAL A 58 23.06 -7.87 -32.56
C VAL A 58 22.07 -7.20 -33.51
N GLU A 59 21.68 -7.94 -34.55
CA GLU A 59 20.54 -7.57 -35.39
C GLU A 59 19.39 -8.53 -35.12
N VAL A 60 18.19 -7.99 -34.89
CA VAL A 60 16.96 -8.76 -34.69
C VAL A 60 15.90 -8.32 -35.67
N GLN A 61 15.01 -9.23 -36.05
CA GLN A 61 13.84 -8.95 -36.87
C GLN A 61 12.60 -9.52 -36.19
N ALA A 62 11.65 -8.65 -35.80
CA ALA A 62 10.49 -9.04 -34.99
C ALA A 62 9.35 -8.02 -35.12
N ILE A 63 8.16 -8.36 -34.63
CA ILE A 63 6.96 -7.52 -34.71
C ILE A 63 6.90 -6.58 -33.51
N VAL A 64 6.62 -5.30 -33.75
CA VAL A 64 6.36 -4.31 -32.71
C VAL A 64 5.00 -4.58 -32.07
N THR A 65 4.99 -4.88 -30.77
CA THR A 65 3.78 -5.22 -30.01
C THR A 65 3.24 -4.08 -29.16
N ALA A 66 4.11 -3.14 -28.76
CA ALA A 66 3.73 -1.94 -28.02
C ALA A 66 4.75 -0.82 -28.21
N ASP A 67 4.29 0.42 -28.35
CA ASP A 67 5.14 1.61 -28.48
C ASP A 67 4.94 2.60 -27.32
N PHE A 68 6.04 2.93 -26.67
CA PHE A 68 6.14 3.89 -25.56
C PHE A 68 7.22 4.95 -25.83
N SER A 69 7.55 5.21 -27.10
CA SER A 69 8.56 6.19 -27.54
C SER A 69 8.18 7.66 -27.34
N GLY A 70 6.93 7.95 -26.95
CA GLY A 70 6.42 9.30 -26.72
C GLY A 70 6.99 10.01 -25.48
N ASP A 71 6.76 11.33 -25.41
CA ASP A 71 7.13 12.12 -24.23
C ASP A 71 6.45 11.58 -22.96
N GLY A 72 7.25 11.41 -21.90
CA GLY A 72 6.83 10.77 -20.66
C GLY A 72 6.66 9.25 -20.71
N GLY A 73 6.79 8.61 -21.88
CA GLY A 73 6.76 7.15 -22.03
C GLY A 73 8.09 6.48 -21.66
N LEU A 74 8.18 5.18 -21.88
CA LEU A 74 9.36 4.36 -21.57
C LEU A 74 10.56 4.59 -22.50
N ARG A 75 10.44 5.50 -23.47
CA ARG A 75 11.49 5.87 -24.46
C ARG A 75 11.92 4.69 -25.34
N GLY A 76 10.95 3.87 -25.73
CA GLY A 76 11.21 2.67 -26.50
C GLY A 76 9.94 1.93 -26.88
N PHE A 77 10.11 0.76 -27.48
CA PHE A 77 9.03 -0.12 -27.94
C PHE A 77 9.37 -1.58 -27.65
N PHE A 78 8.36 -2.44 -27.68
CA PHE A 78 8.51 -3.88 -27.48
C PHE A 78 8.43 -4.62 -28.80
N LEU A 79 9.31 -5.61 -28.95
CA LEU A 79 9.34 -6.55 -30.05
C LEU A 79 8.94 -7.94 -29.57
N GLN A 80 8.25 -8.69 -30.43
CA GLN A 80 7.96 -10.10 -30.22
C GLN A 80 8.15 -10.89 -31.51
N THR A 81 8.75 -12.07 -31.41
CA THR A 81 8.89 -13.00 -32.55
C THR A 81 7.51 -13.35 -33.11
N ALA A 82 7.37 -13.32 -34.45
CA ALA A 82 6.14 -13.70 -35.12
C ALA A 82 5.73 -15.15 -34.78
N ASP A 83 4.42 -15.41 -34.64
CA ASP A 83 3.92 -16.71 -34.14
C ASP A 83 4.42 -17.93 -34.94
N ALA A 84 4.55 -17.77 -36.27
CA ALA A 84 5.04 -18.81 -37.18
C ALA A 84 6.57 -19.06 -37.06
N GLN A 85 7.32 -18.11 -36.51
CA GLN A 85 8.78 -18.16 -36.36
C GLN A 85 9.20 -18.50 -34.92
N ARG A 86 8.25 -18.66 -34.01
CA ARG A 86 8.54 -18.88 -32.61
C ARG A 86 9.25 -20.21 -32.36
N LEU A 87 10.35 -20.15 -31.62
CA LEU A 87 11.14 -21.33 -31.23
C LEU A 87 10.51 -22.07 -30.05
N ARG A 88 9.73 -21.38 -29.21
CA ARG A 88 9.00 -21.98 -28.06
C ARG A 88 9.90 -22.75 -27.10
N ARG A 89 11.14 -22.28 -26.91
CA ARG A 89 12.08 -22.91 -25.97
C ARG A 89 11.59 -22.70 -24.52
N PRO A 90 11.47 -23.77 -23.71
CA PRO A 90 10.99 -23.65 -22.34
C PRO A 90 11.79 -22.64 -21.53
N GLY A 91 11.10 -21.74 -20.82
CA GLY A 91 11.71 -20.74 -19.94
C GLY A 91 12.38 -19.55 -20.63
N LEU A 92 12.43 -19.50 -21.97
CA LEU A 92 13.05 -18.41 -22.71
C LEU A 92 12.00 -17.55 -23.41
N SER A 93 11.95 -16.27 -23.03
CA SER A 93 11.06 -15.31 -23.67
C SER A 93 11.45 -15.04 -25.12
N GLU A 94 10.44 -14.83 -25.94
CA GLU A 94 10.54 -14.38 -27.33
C GLU A 94 10.07 -12.94 -27.51
N GLY A 95 10.09 -12.16 -26.42
CA GLY A 95 9.87 -10.73 -26.38
C GLY A 95 11.14 -9.96 -25.98
N LEU A 96 11.25 -8.69 -26.39
CA LEU A 96 12.38 -7.83 -26.09
C LEU A 96 11.97 -6.35 -26.04
N PHE A 97 12.39 -5.64 -24.98
CA PHE A 97 12.28 -4.18 -24.96
C PHE A 97 13.45 -3.55 -25.73
N VAL A 98 13.13 -2.62 -26.62
CA VAL A 98 14.09 -1.83 -27.38
C VAL A 98 14.10 -0.40 -26.85
N TYR A 99 15.18 -0.01 -26.18
CA TYR A 99 15.41 1.37 -25.75
C TYR A 99 15.82 2.22 -26.95
N ALA A 100 14.96 3.15 -27.34
CA ALA A 100 15.05 3.91 -28.57
C ALA A 100 14.54 5.36 -28.35
N PRO A 101 15.26 6.20 -27.57
CA PRO A 101 14.78 7.53 -27.18
C PRO A 101 14.63 8.53 -28.33
N ARG A 102 15.13 8.21 -29.52
CA ARG A 102 15.11 9.06 -30.72
C ARG A 102 14.40 8.42 -31.91
N ALA A 103 13.83 7.23 -31.74
CA ALA A 103 13.11 6.53 -32.79
C ALA A 103 11.73 6.11 -32.29
N ARG A 104 10.82 5.92 -33.25
CA ARG A 104 9.48 5.40 -33.01
C ARG A 104 9.28 4.18 -33.87
N ALA A 105 8.34 3.33 -33.48
CA ALA A 105 7.92 2.20 -34.27
C ALA A 105 6.41 2.03 -34.14
N ASP A 106 5.75 1.67 -35.24
CA ASP A 106 4.32 1.49 -35.26
C ASP A 106 3.96 0.06 -34.85
N VAL A 107 2.95 -0.08 -33.98
CA VAL A 107 2.46 -1.40 -33.55
C VAL A 107 1.95 -2.17 -34.77
N GLY A 108 2.40 -3.41 -34.90
CA GLY A 108 2.10 -4.30 -36.03
C GLY A 108 3.10 -4.22 -37.18
N ASP A 109 4.09 -3.32 -37.14
CA ASP A 109 5.21 -3.37 -38.07
C ASP A 109 6.18 -4.49 -37.66
N MET A 110 6.62 -5.29 -38.63
CA MET A 110 7.82 -6.10 -38.47
C MET A 110 9.02 -5.24 -38.81
N VAL A 111 9.89 -5.04 -37.84
CA VAL A 111 11.08 -4.21 -37.98
C VAL A 111 12.34 -5.04 -37.85
N ARG A 112 13.37 -4.67 -38.60
CA ARG A 112 14.75 -5.07 -38.35
C ARG A 112 15.46 -3.94 -37.60
N VAL A 113 16.09 -4.27 -36.48
CA VAL A 113 16.84 -3.32 -35.66
C VAL A 113 18.22 -3.88 -35.33
N SER A 114 19.21 -2.99 -35.25
CA SER A 114 20.55 -3.28 -34.76
C SER A 114 20.75 -2.56 -33.44
N GLY A 115 21.44 -3.19 -32.50
CA GLY A 115 21.74 -2.53 -31.24
C GLY A 115 22.46 -3.41 -30.25
N LYS A 116 22.90 -2.79 -29.16
CA LYS A 116 23.67 -3.44 -28.11
C LYS A 116 22.75 -4.03 -27.05
N ILE A 117 23.00 -5.28 -26.64
CA ILE A 117 22.27 -5.91 -25.54
C ILE A 117 22.82 -5.43 -24.19
N GLU A 118 21.93 -5.00 -23.31
CA GLU A 118 22.28 -4.51 -21.96
C GLU A 118 21.26 -4.98 -20.92
N GLU A 119 21.71 -5.06 -19.67
CA GLU A 119 20.84 -5.28 -18.51
C GLU A 119 20.51 -3.94 -17.85
N LYS A 120 19.23 -3.59 -17.77
CA LYS A 120 18.80 -2.32 -17.18
C LYS A 120 17.47 -2.47 -16.47
N PHE A 121 17.33 -1.83 -15.31
CA PHE A 121 16.10 -1.87 -14.49
C PHE A 121 15.61 -3.26 -14.07
N GLY A 122 16.48 -4.29 -14.17
CA GLY A 122 16.15 -5.68 -13.85
C GLY A 122 15.61 -6.50 -15.03
N GLN A 123 15.76 -6.01 -16.27
CA GLN A 123 15.41 -6.71 -17.51
C GLN A 123 16.52 -6.59 -18.56
N THR A 124 16.57 -7.56 -19.48
CA THR A 124 17.40 -7.48 -20.69
C THR A 124 16.71 -6.59 -21.72
N GLN A 125 17.45 -5.66 -22.31
CA GLN A 125 16.96 -4.77 -23.36
C GLN A 125 18.00 -4.62 -24.49
N LEU A 126 17.55 -4.16 -25.66
CA LEU A 126 18.41 -3.73 -26.76
C LEU A 126 18.44 -2.20 -26.81
N VAL A 127 19.63 -1.61 -26.76
CA VAL A 127 19.85 -0.18 -26.99
C VAL A 127 20.01 0.03 -28.48
N LEU A 128 19.05 0.71 -29.10
CA LEU A 128 18.96 0.86 -30.55
C LEU A 128 20.17 1.63 -31.11
N SER A 129 20.76 1.09 -32.17
CA SER A 129 21.78 1.73 -33.01
C SER A 129 21.15 2.03 -34.39
N GLY A 130 21.21 3.30 -34.81
CA GLY A 130 20.58 3.73 -36.06
C GLY A 130 19.05 3.79 -35.99
N SER A 131 18.40 3.60 -37.14
CA SER A 131 16.94 3.64 -37.28
C SER A 131 16.37 2.25 -37.57
N PRO A 132 15.17 1.91 -37.07
CA PRO A 132 14.50 0.65 -37.44
C PRO A 132 14.17 0.61 -38.93
N VAL A 133 14.37 -0.55 -39.56
CA VAL A 133 13.96 -0.79 -40.95
C VAL A 133 12.65 -1.56 -40.95
N VAL A 134 11.59 -1.00 -41.55
CA VAL A 134 10.28 -1.67 -41.64
C VAL A 134 10.29 -2.70 -42.77
N CYS A 135 10.11 -3.97 -42.41
CA CYS A 135 10.11 -5.10 -43.34
C CYS A 135 8.71 -5.51 -43.81
N ALA A 136 7.70 -5.33 -42.96
CA ALA A 136 6.29 -5.57 -43.27
C ALA A 136 5.40 -4.80 -42.29
N ARG A 137 4.12 -4.62 -42.62
CA ARG A 137 3.14 -3.87 -41.83
C ARG A 137 1.86 -4.67 -41.60
N GLY A 138 1.05 -4.26 -40.63
CA GLY A 138 -0.28 -4.81 -40.39
C GLY A 138 -0.25 -6.24 -39.84
N LEU A 139 0.83 -6.63 -39.18
CA LEU A 139 0.99 -7.93 -38.56
C LEU A 139 0.47 -7.92 -37.13
N SER A 140 0.17 -9.10 -36.61
CA SER A 140 -0.25 -9.30 -35.22
C SER A 140 0.47 -10.51 -34.62
N VAL A 141 0.57 -10.53 -33.30
CA VAL A 141 0.99 -11.71 -32.54
C VAL A 141 -0.15 -12.15 -31.63
N THR A 142 -0.22 -13.45 -31.35
CA THR A 142 -1.18 -13.99 -30.40
C THR A 142 -0.72 -13.69 -28.96
N PRO A 143 -1.51 -12.96 -28.14
CA PRO A 143 -1.19 -12.76 -26.73
C PRO A 143 -1.06 -14.09 -25.98
N GLN A 144 -0.03 -14.22 -25.15
CA GLN A 144 0.07 -15.35 -24.22
C GLN A 144 -0.99 -15.23 -23.13
N THR A 145 -1.58 -16.35 -22.73
CA THR A 145 -2.53 -16.36 -21.61
C THR A 145 -1.76 -16.44 -20.30
N LEU A 146 -2.01 -15.49 -19.40
CA LEU A 146 -1.50 -15.50 -18.03
C LEU A 146 -2.69 -15.55 -17.06
N THR A 147 -2.59 -16.39 -16.04
CA THR A 147 -3.62 -16.51 -15.01
C THR A 147 -3.01 -16.32 -13.62
N LEU A 148 -3.79 -15.73 -12.72
CA LEU A 148 -3.47 -15.62 -11.31
C LEU A 148 -4.34 -16.61 -10.50
N PRO A 149 -3.82 -17.23 -9.43
CA PRO A 149 -2.41 -17.21 -9.02
C PRO A 149 -1.47 -17.90 -10.01
N LEU A 150 -0.22 -17.46 -10.05
CA LEU A 150 0.86 -18.07 -10.84
C LEU A 150 1.17 -19.48 -10.33
N ALA A 151 1.50 -20.40 -11.23
CA ALA A 151 2.02 -21.71 -10.84
C ALA A 151 3.42 -21.56 -10.22
N GLY A 152 4.28 -20.76 -10.85
CA GLY A 152 5.56 -20.31 -10.29
C GLY A 152 5.99 -18.94 -10.84
N GLU A 153 6.88 -18.24 -10.13
CA GLU A 153 7.38 -16.93 -10.57
C GLU A 153 8.20 -17.02 -11.88
N SER A 154 8.75 -18.20 -12.20
CA SER A 154 9.43 -18.46 -13.46
C SER A 154 8.53 -18.29 -14.69
N ASP A 155 7.21 -18.41 -14.52
CA ASP A 155 6.25 -18.25 -15.61
C ASP A 155 6.27 -16.82 -16.18
N LEU A 156 6.52 -15.83 -15.33
CA LEU A 156 6.63 -14.43 -15.75
C LEU A 156 7.92 -14.18 -16.55
N ALA A 157 9.04 -14.77 -16.13
CA ALA A 157 10.31 -14.64 -16.84
C ALA A 157 10.24 -15.22 -18.27
N ALA A 158 9.51 -16.32 -18.45
CA ALA A 158 9.28 -16.93 -19.76
C ALA A 158 8.43 -16.05 -20.71
N MET A 159 7.76 -15.03 -20.20
CA MET A 159 6.89 -14.11 -20.96
C MET A 159 7.41 -12.66 -20.95
N GLU A 160 8.64 -12.41 -20.47
CA GLU A 160 9.20 -11.06 -20.36
C GLU A 160 9.33 -10.36 -21.72
N GLY A 161 8.70 -9.20 -21.86
CA GLY A 161 8.63 -8.40 -23.09
C GLY A 161 7.58 -8.90 -24.09
N MET A 162 6.82 -9.94 -23.77
CA MET A 162 5.78 -10.48 -24.65
C MET A 162 4.42 -9.85 -24.34
N LEU A 163 3.54 -9.85 -25.34
CA LEU A 163 2.13 -9.50 -25.21
C LEU A 163 1.39 -10.61 -24.46
N VAL A 164 0.66 -10.23 -23.41
CA VAL A 164 -0.01 -11.13 -22.48
C VAL A 164 -1.43 -10.66 -22.23
N ARG A 165 -2.37 -11.60 -22.08
CA ARG A 165 -3.76 -11.35 -21.71
C ARG A 165 -4.13 -12.14 -20.45
N LEU A 166 -4.92 -11.51 -19.59
CA LEU A 166 -5.50 -12.15 -18.40
C LEU A 166 -7.01 -12.29 -18.62
N PRO A 167 -7.50 -13.49 -18.98
CA PRO A 167 -8.92 -13.69 -19.31
C PRO A 167 -9.84 -13.68 -18.07
N GLN A 168 -9.27 -13.77 -16.88
CA GLN A 168 -10.00 -13.75 -15.61
C GLN A 168 -10.60 -12.37 -15.34
N THR A 169 -11.72 -12.35 -14.63
CA THR A 169 -12.10 -11.15 -13.87
C THR A 169 -11.15 -11.04 -12.68
N LEU A 170 -10.42 -9.93 -12.61
CA LEU A 170 -9.46 -9.66 -11.53
C LEU A 170 -10.04 -8.61 -10.57
N THR A 171 -9.52 -8.59 -9.36
CA THR A 171 -9.82 -7.59 -8.33
C THR A 171 -8.68 -6.57 -8.30
N VAL A 172 -9.03 -5.28 -8.23
CA VAL A 172 -8.10 -4.23 -7.84
C VAL A 172 -7.82 -4.39 -6.35
N SER A 173 -6.60 -4.71 -5.97
CA SER A 173 -6.24 -5.00 -4.57
C SER A 173 -5.39 -3.94 -3.92
N ASP A 174 -4.77 -3.05 -4.70
CA ASP A 174 -4.04 -1.90 -4.18
C ASP A 174 -4.13 -0.71 -5.13
N VAL A 175 -4.36 0.46 -4.55
CA VAL A 175 -4.52 1.77 -5.21
C VAL A 175 -3.60 2.84 -4.58
N HIS A 176 -2.67 2.44 -3.69
CA HIS A 176 -1.83 3.36 -2.92
C HIS A 176 -0.96 4.22 -3.83
N GLU A 177 -0.31 3.60 -4.81
CA GLU A 177 0.63 4.26 -5.72
C GLU A 177 -0.05 4.89 -6.96
N LEU A 178 -1.37 4.79 -7.07
CA LEU A 178 -2.12 5.18 -8.26
C LEU A 178 -1.92 6.67 -8.63
N GLY A 179 -2.05 7.58 -7.66
CA GLY A 179 -1.86 9.01 -7.93
C GLY A 179 -0.41 9.42 -8.18
N ARG A 180 0.55 8.59 -7.74
CA ARG A 180 1.97 8.89 -7.84
C ARG A 180 2.58 8.31 -9.10
N TYR A 181 2.27 7.07 -9.44
CA TYR A 181 2.90 6.35 -10.55
C TYR A 181 1.89 5.86 -11.59
N GLY A 182 0.58 6.12 -11.41
CA GLY A 182 -0.43 5.57 -12.31
C GLY A 182 -0.62 4.06 -12.17
N THR A 183 -0.16 3.45 -11.08
CA THR A 183 -0.13 2.00 -10.92
C THR A 183 -1.25 1.45 -10.06
N LEU A 184 -1.71 0.24 -10.39
CA LEU A 184 -2.65 -0.57 -9.62
C LEU A 184 -2.06 -1.95 -9.38
N VAL A 185 -2.43 -2.61 -8.28
CA VAL A 185 -2.15 -4.04 -8.10
C VAL A 185 -3.43 -4.83 -8.37
N LEU A 186 -3.33 -5.82 -9.25
CA LEU A 186 -4.42 -6.74 -9.58
C LEU A 186 -4.16 -8.13 -9.01
N SER A 187 -5.22 -8.83 -8.62
CA SER A 187 -5.17 -10.20 -8.10
C SER A 187 -6.43 -10.99 -8.48
N HIS A 188 -6.38 -12.32 -8.37
CA HIS A 188 -7.60 -13.12 -8.44
C HIS A 188 -8.28 -13.17 -7.07
N GLY A 189 -9.38 -12.43 -6.92
CA GLY A 189 -10.00 -12.16 -5.62
C GLY A 189 -9.14 -11.23 -4.75
N ARG A 190 -9.66 -10.81 -3.59
CA ARG A 190 -8.95 -9.94 -2.64
C ARG A 190 -7.99 -10.77 -1.76
N PRO A 191 -6.67 -10.53 -1.78
CA PRO A 191 -5.74 -11.20 -0.89
C PRO A 191 -5.97 -10.77 0.56
N ILE A 192 -5.86 -11.72 1.48
CA ILE A 192 -6.00 -11.48 2.92
C ILE A 192 -4.61 -11.50 3.56
N ALA A 193 -4.34 -10.59 4.50
CA ALA A 193 -3.09 -10.56 5.25
C ALA A 193 -2.83 -11.93 5.94
N PRO A 194 -1.63 -12.52 5.84
CA PRO A 194 -1.38 -13.89 6.29
C PRO A 194 -1.84 -14.18 7.72
N THR A 195 -1.47 -13.33 8.68
CA THR A 195 -1.80 -13.49 10.10
C THR A 195 -3.18 -12.95 10.48
N GLN A 196 -4.01 -12.57 9.50
CA GLN A 196 -5.45 -12.34 9.71
C GLN A 196 -6.21 -13.65 9.89
N GLN A 197 -5.75 -14.74 9.24
CA GLN A 197 -6.45 -16.03 9.23
C GLN A 197 -5.55 -17.22 9.58
N ALA A 198 -4.22 -17.08 9.46
CA ALA A 198 -3.27 -18.14 9.80
C ALA A 198 -2.48 -17.80 11.07
N LEU A 199 -2.16 -18.82 11.87
CA LEU A 199 -1.23 -18.65 12.98
C LEU A 199 0.16 -18.25 12.46
N PRO A 200 0.91 -17.44 13.25
CA PRO A 200 2.31 -17.15 12.98
C PRO A 200 3.14 -18.41 12.74
N GLY A 201 4.11 -18.31 11.84
CA GLY A 201 5.03 -19.40 11.51
C GLY A 201 4.72 -20.06 10.15
N PRO A 202 4.76 -21.41 10.03
CA PRO A 202 4.65 -22.09 8.75
C PRO A 202 3.39 -21.75 7.95
N ALA A 203 2.22 -21.68 8.60
CA ALA A 203 0.95 -21.38 7.93
C ALA A 203 0.92 -19.96 7.36
N ALA A 204 1.37 -18.96 8.14
CA ALA A 204 1.51 -17.60 7.65
C ALA A 204 2.50 -17.51 6.48
N ARG A 205 3.65 -18.21 6.52
CA ARG A 205 4.60 -18.25 5.39
C ARG A 205 3.99 -18.84 4.12
N GLN A 206 3.20 -19.90 4.25
CA GLN A 206 2.48 -20.49 3.12
C GLN A 206 1.48 -19.50 2.52
N ALA A 207 0.71 -18.80 3.36
CA ALA A 207 -0.23 -17.77 2.91
C ALA A 207 0.50 -16.59 2.23
N THR A 208 1.64 -16.14 2.77
CA THR A 208 2.50 -15.12 2.14
C THR A 208 2.93 -15.54 0.74
N ALA A 209 3.41 -16.78 0.57
CA ALA A 209 3.82 -17.31 -0.73
C ALA A 209 2.65 -17.47 -1.70
N ALA A 210 1.44 -17.79 -1.21
CA ALA A 210 0.23 -17.82 -2.03
C ALA A 210 -0.16 -16.42 -2.51
N ASN A 211 -0.18 -15.42 -1.62
CA ASN A 211 -0.47 -14.03 -1.97
C ASN A 211 0.54 -13.44 -2.95
N ALA A 212 1.84 -13.77 -2.79
CA ALA A 212 2.89 -13.31 -3.70
C ALA A 212 2.69 -13.80 -5.14
N ARG A 213 2.18 -15.03 -5.31
CA ARG A 213 1.82 -15.59 -6.62
C ARG A 213 0.50 -15.07 -7.17
N ASN A 214 -0.33 -14.42 -6.36
CA ASN A 214 -1.65 -13.94 -6.76
C ASN A 214 -1.68 -12.43 -7.01
N ARG A 215 -0.60 -11.82 -7.47
CA ARG A 215 -0.58 -10.38 -7.73
C ARG A 215 0.23 -10.02 -8.98
N LEU A 216 -0.24 -9.02 -9.70
CA LEU A 216 0.45 -8.41 -10.83
C LEU A 216 0.18 -6.91 -10.84
N LEU A 217 1.21 -6.11 -11.05
CA LEU A 217 1.06 -4.66 -11.17
C LEU A 217 0.58 -4.29 -12.58
N LEU A 218 -0.45 -3.45 -12.69
CA LEU A 218 -0.85 -2.78 -13.92
C LEU A 218 -0.32 -1.34 -13.86
N ASP A 219 0.46 -0.95 -14.86
CA ASP A 219 1.15 0.34 -14.92
C ASP A 219 0.50 1.28 -15.97
N ASP A 220 0.86 2.56 -16.03
CA ASP A 220 0.27 3.54 -16.96
C ASP A 220 1.10 3.77 -18.24
N GLY A 221 2.25 3.08 -18.38
CA GLY A 221 3.16 3.25 -19.50
C GLY A 221 4.03 4.51 -19.42
N SER A 222 4.10 5.18 -18.26
CA SER A 222 4.85 6.41 -18.05
C SER A 222 6.03 6.24 -17.10
N THR A 223 7.05 7.08 -17.27
CA THR A 223 8.14 7.24 -16.31
C THR A 223 7.94 8.43 -15.37
N ARG A 224 6.79 9.11 -15.42
CA ARG A 224 6.53 10.34 -14.66
C ARG A 224 5.98 9.99 -13.27
N GLN A 225 6.42 10.74 -12.27
CA GLN A 225 5.74 10.79 -10.98
C GLN A 225 4.69 11.91 -11.01
N PHE A 226 3.58 11.70 -10.32
CA PHE A 226 2.44 12.60 -10.22
C PHE A 226 1.96 13.06 -11.61
N PRO A 227 1.56 12.13 -12.50
CA PRO A 227 1.10 12.48 -13.82
C PRO A 227 -0.12 13.41 -13.74
N ALA A 228 -0.20 14.39 -14.64
CA ALA A 228 -1.32 15.33 -14.69
C ALA A 228 -2.67 14.63 -14.95
N VAL A 229 -2.64 13.47 -15.59
CA VAL A 229 -3.79 12.60 -15.83
C VAL A 229 -3.43 11.19 -15.39
N VAL A 230 -4.18 10.64 -14.44
CA VAL A 230 -4.12 9.23 -14.05
C VAL A 230 -5.20 8.48 -14.85
N PRO A 231 -4.83 7.50 -15.71
CA PRO A 231 -5.77 6.93 -16.69
C PRO A 231 -6.75 5.90 -16.10
N TYR A 232 -6.58 5.50 -14.84
CA TYR A 232 -7.40 4.47 -14.20
C TYR A 232 -8.34 5.07 -13.13
N PRO A 233 -9.63 4.67 -13.10
CA PRO A 233 -10.31 3.95 -14.18
C PRO A 233 -10.48 4.87 -15.40
N PRO A 234 -10.57 4.34 -16.64
CA PRO A 234 -10.79 5.15 -17.83
C PRO A 234 -12.07 6.00 -17.71
N PRO A 235 -12.10 7.23 -18.25
CA PRO A 235 -11.02 7.89 -18.98
C PRO A 235 -9.96 8.56 -18.08
N ARG A 236 -10.28 8.85 -16.81
CA ARG A 236 -9.35 9.45 -15.83
C ARG A 236 -9.86 9.31 -14.40
N LEU A 237 -8.95 9.22 -13.43
CA LEU A 237 -9.26 9.27 -12.00
C LEU A 237 -9.89 10.62 -11.61
N SER A 238 -10.93 10.59 -10.80
CA SER A 238 -11.44 11.79 -10.11
C SER A 238 -12.23 11.41 -8.85
N PRO A 239 -12.52 12.35 -7.93
CA PRO A 239 -13.37 12.06 -6.77
C PRO A 239 -14.78 11.56 -7.14
N ALA A 240 -15.31 11.97 -8.30
CA ALA A 240 -16.59 11.52 -8.83
C ALA A 240 -16.51 10.23 -9.67
N HIS A 241 -15.29 9.79 -10.01
CA HIS A 241 -15.01 8.59 -10.80
C HIS A 241 -13.81 7.83 -10.18
N PRO A 242 -13.98 7.29 -8.96
CA PRO A 242 -12.91 6.62 -8.24
C PRO A 242 -12.68 5.20 -8.78
N VAL A 243 -11.48 4.66 -8.58
CA VAL A 243 -11.25 3.20 -8.53
C VAL A 243 -10.88 2.84 -7.10
N ARG A 244 -11.56 1.85 -6.52
CA ARG A 244 -11.34 1.42 -5.15
C ARG A 244 -10.75 0.03 -5.12
N ALA A 245 -9.94 -0.28 -4.10
CA ALA A 245 -9.61 -1.68 -3.85
C ALA A 245 -10.92 -2.46 -3.64
N GLY A 246 -11.06 -3.65 -4.22
CA GLY A 246 -12.30 -4.42 -4.28
C GLY A 246 -13.10 -4.23 -5.56
N ASP A 247 -12.86 -3.18 -6.36
CA ASP A 247 -13.41 -3.09 -7.71
C ASP A 247 -12.86 -4.22 -8.59
N THR A 248 -13.58 -4.57 -9.66
CA THR A 248 -13.15 -5.62 -10.57
C THR A 248 -12.78 -5.07 -11.93
N VAL A 249 -11.89 -5.79 -12.62
CA VAL A 249 -11.41 -5.44 -13.96
C VAL A 249 -11.40 -6.66 -14.86
N THR A 250 -11.81 -6.47 -16.12
CA THR A 250 -11.81 -7.49 -17.17
C THR A 250 -11.09 -6.97 -18.43
N GLY A 251 -10.73 -7.87 -19.34
CA GLY A 251 -10.06 -7.48 -20.59
C GLY A 251 -8.65 -6.93 -20.39
N VAL A 252 -7.96 -7.36 -19.33
CA VAL A 252 -6.60 -6.90 -19.03
C VAL A 252 -5.63 -7.52 -20.05
N GLN A 253 -4.98 -6.67 -20.83
CA GLN A 253 -3.98 -7.05 -21.82
C GLN A 253 -2.86 -6.01 -21.87
N GLY A 254 -1.63 -6.47 -22.04
CA GLY A 254 -0.47 -5.61 -22.10
C GLY A 254 0.81 -6.37 -22.36
N VAL A 255 1.93 -5.66 -22.47
CA VAL A 255 3.25 -6.30 -22.50
C VAL A 255 3.75 -6.50 -21.06
N LEU A 256 4.16 -7.72 -20.72
CA LEU A 256 4.71 -8.02 -19.41
C LEU A 256 6.17 -7.59 -19.37
N GLU A 257 6.56 -6.76 -18.42
CA GLU A 257 7.95 -6.32 -18.26
C GLU A 257 8.38 -6.34 -16.80
N ARG A 258 9.68 -6.12 -16.57
CA ARG A 258 10.24 -5.96 -15.23
C ARG A 258 10.97 -4.64 -15.12
N ARG A 259 10.52 -3.80 -14.19
CA ARG A 259 11.10 -2.48 -13.95
C ARG A 259 11.06 -2.16 -12.47
N HIS A 260 12.12 -1.52 -11.97
CA HIS A 260 12.27 -1.19 -10.54
C HIS A 260 12.12 -2.42 -9.62
N GLY A 261 12.59 -3.58 -10.09
CA GLY A 261 12.55 -4.84 -9.33
C GLY A 261 11.22 -5.57 -9.33
N GLN A 262 10.16 -5.03 -9.94
CA GLN A 262 8.81 -5.60 -9.94
C GLN A 262 8.32 -5.96 -11.34
N TRP A 263 7.61 -7.10 -11.43
CA TRP A 263 6.85 -7.49 -12.61
C TRP A 263 5.61 -6.63 -12.77
N ARG A 264 5.37 -6.18 -14.00
CA ARG A 264 4.26 -5.29 -14.33
C ARG A 264 3.76 -5.51 -15.75
N LEU A 265 2.51 -5.18 -15.96
CA LEU A 265 1.88 -5.16 -17.27
C LEU A 265 1.79 -3.71 -17.75
N GLN A 266 2.36 -3.42 -18.92
CA GLN A 266 2.20 -2.14 -19.58
C GLN A 266 1.04 -2.23 -20.58
N PRO A 267 -0.01 -1.41 -20.44
CA PRO A 267 -1.16 -1.46 -21.32
C PRO A 267 -0.75 -1.11 -22.76
N VAL A 268 -1.20 -1.91 -23.73
CA VAL A 268 -0.96 -1.59 -25.15
C VAL A 268 -2.00 -0.56 -25.61
N ARG A 269 -1.52 0.58 -26.13
CA ARG A 269 -2.40 1.59 -26.72
C ARG A 269 -3.21 0.97 -27.87
N GLY A 270 -4.54 1.17 -27.85
CA GLY A 270 -5.44 0.64 -28.88
C GLY A 270 -5.91 -0.80 -28.67
N ALA A 271 -5.39 -1.54 -27.67
CA ALA A 271 -5.80 -2.93 -27.40
C ALA A 271 -7.15 -3.10 -26.68
N GLY A 272 -8.00 -2.07 -26.68
CA GLY A 272 -9.17 -1.96 -25.81
C GLY A 272 -8.75 -1.64 -24.36
N ALA A 273 -9.38 -0.66 -23.74
CA ALA A 273 -9.10 -0.35 -22.33
C ALA A 273 -9.67 -1.45 -21.42
N PRO A 274 -9.00 -1.81 -20.32
CA PRO A 274 -9.59 -2.70 -19.33
C PRO A 274 -10.95 -2.15 -18.85
N ALA A 275 -11.94 -3.03 -18.75
CA ALA A 275 -13.28 -2.66 -18.32
C ALA A 275 -13.40 -2.84 -16.81
N TYR A 276 -13.58 -1.71 -16.11
CA TYR A 276 -13.74 -1.66 -14.65
C TYR A 276 -15.22 -1.76 -14.28
N GLN A 277 -15.52 -2.49 -13.21
CA GLN A 277 -16.82 -2.50 -12.57
C GLN A 277 -16.66 -2.02 -11.13
N HIS A 278 -17.54 -1.11 -10.71
CA HIS A 278 -17.61 -0.62 -9.33
C HIS A 278 -18.23 -1.66 -8.39
N ALA A 279 -17.53 -2.78 -8.22
CA ALA A 279 -17.94 -3.89 -7.37
C ALA A 279 -17.79 -3.54 -5.87
N ASN A 280 -17.01 -2.51 -5.54
CA ASN A 280 -16.94 -1.93 -4.21
C ASN A 280 -17.36 -0.45 -4.29
N PRO A 281 -18.67 -0.12 -4.29
CA PRO A 281 -19.11 1.27 -4.25
C PRO A 281 -18.84 1.91 -2.87
N ARG A 282 -18.61 3.22 -2.85
CA ARG A 282 -18.42 3.99 -1.63
C ARG A 282 -19.60 3.78 -0.67
N PRO A 283 -19.38 3.27 0.56
CA PRO A 283 -20.48 3.05 1.49
C PRO A 283 -20.97 4.37 2.09
N ALA A 284 -22.28 4.46 2.32
CA ALA A 284 -22.85 5.49 3.19
C ALA A 284 -22.46 5.27 4.66
N ALA A 285 -22.75 6.23 5.53
CA ALA A 285 -22.53 6.12 6.97
C ALA A 285 -23.22 4.87 7.56
N PRO A 286 -22.60 4.18 8.55
CA PRO A 286 -23.18 3.00 9.15
C PRO A 286 -24.49 3.31 9.87
N PRO A 287 -25.60 2.60 9.58
CA PRO A 287 -26.87 2.85 10.24
C PRO A 287 -26.76 2.58 11.75
N ARG A 288 -27.47 3.37 12.56
CA ARG A 288 -27.61 3.11 14.00
C ARG A 288 -28.56 1.95 14.25
N HIS A 289 -28.12 0.93 14.99
CA HIS A 289 -29.00 -0.19 15.31
C HIS A 289 -30.19 0.30 16.18
N PRO A 290 -31.45 -0.15 15.94
CA PRO A 290 -32.62 0.38 16.65
C PRO A 290 -32.58 0.21 18.17
N ALA A 291 -31.89 -0.83 18.66
CA ALA A 291 -31.72 -1.10 20.10
C ALA A 291 -30.54 -0.35 20.75
N THR A 292 -29.90 0.60 20.04
CA THR A 292 -28.69 1.28 20.55
C THR A 292 -29.05 2.26 21.66
N ALA A 293 -28.49 2.04 22.85
CA ALA A 293 -28.46 2.99 23.95
C ALA A 293 -27.17 3.83 23.95
N LEU A 294 -26.04 3.24 23.53
CA LEU A 294 -24.74 3.91 23.43
C LEU A 294 -23.99 3.41 22.18
N ARG A 295 -23.47 4.33 21.37
CA ARG A 295 -22.60 4.04 20.23
C ARG A 295 -21.18 4.50 20.52
N VAL A 296 -20.22 3.58 20.41
CA VAL A 296 -18.78 3.86 20.58
C VAL A 296 -18.09 3.67 19.23
N ALA A 297 -17.16 4.56 18.89
CA ALA A 297 -16.35 4.43 17.68
C ALA A 297 -14.84 4.46 17.99
N ALA A 298 -14.05 3.86 17.11
CA ALA A 298 -12.59 3.90 17.12
C ALA A 298 -12.08 4.38 15.77
N PHE A 299 -11.16 5.35 15.75
CA PHE A 299 -10.66 5.90 14.49
C PHE A 299 -9.21 6.39 14.55
N ASN A 300 -8.33 5.83 13.73
CA ASN A 300 -6.97 6.35 13.52
C ASN A 300 -7.03 7.52 12.51
N LEU A 301 -6.48 8.67 12.90
CA LEU A 301 -6.62 9.94 12.15
C LEU A 301 -5.49 10.22 11.14
N GLN A 302 -4.53 9.31 10.98
CA GLN A 302 -3.38 9.49 10.08
C GLN A 302 -2.63 10.81 10.38
N ASN A 303 -2.05 10.89 11.58
CA ASN A 303 -1.30 12.04 12.10
C ASN A 303 -2.05 13.38 12.03
N TYR A 304 -3.05 13.56 12.90
CA TYR A 304 -3.67 14.86 13.10
C TYR A 304 -2.83 15.76 14.02
N PHE A 305 -2.10 16.68 13.40
CA PHE A 305 -1.27 17.67 14.07
C PHE A 305 -1.78 19.08 13.76
N ASN A 306 -1.96 19.89 14.80
CA ASN A 306 -2.43 21.26 14.69
C ASN A 306 -1.37 22.31 15.08
N GLY A 307 -0.14 21.87 15.38
CA GLY A 307 0.96 22.74 15.76
C GLY A 307 0.69 23.42 17.12
N ASP A 308 0.76 24.75 17.14
CA ASP A 308 0.42 25.58 18.30
C ASP A 308 -1.09 25.86 18.47
N GLY A 309 -1.92 25.38 17.53
CA GLY A 309 -3.37 25.62 17.49
C GLY A 309 -3.77 27.00 16.91
N HIS A 310 -2.80 27.83 16.54
CA HIS A 310 -2.97 29.16 15.94
C HIS A 310 -2.36 29.25 14.52
N GLY A 311 -1.90 28.12 13.97
CA GLY A 311 -1.35 28.01 12.62
C GLY A 311 0.17 28.06 12.56
N GLY A 312 0.86 28.16 13.71
CA GLY A 312 2.30 28.01 13.83
C GLY A 312 2.73 26.56 14.10
N GLY A 313 4.00 26.25 13.83
CA GLY A 313 4.61 24.95 14.15
C GLY A 313 4.24 23.78 13.23
N LEU A 314 3.55 24.05 12.11
CA LEU A 314 3.22 23.03 11.09
C LEU A 314 4.41 22.68 10.19
N ASP A 315 5.44 23.52 10.16
CA ASP A 315 6.70 23.31 9.46
C ASP A 315 7.81 22.72 10.36
N ALA A 316 7.48 22.43 11.63
CA ALA A 316 8.43 21.87 12.58
C ALA A 316 8.95 20.49 12.12
N PRO A 317 10.24 20.16 12.32
CA PRO A 317 10.82 18.89 11.86
C PRO A 317 10.15 17.62 12.42
N ASP A 318 9.53 17.75 13.60
CA ASP A 318 8.81 16.68 14.29
C ASP A 318 7.32 16.63 13.95
N ASN A 319 6.80 17.57 13.15
CA ASN A 319 5.44 17.51 12.64
C ASN A 319 5.28 16.31 11.70
N ARG A 320 4.31 15.45 12.01
CA ARG A 320 3.98 14.27 11.19
C ARG A 320 2.67 14.42 10.43
N GLY A 321 1.95 15.53 10.64
CA GLY A 321 0.64 15.78 10.05
C GLY A 321 0.68 16.73 8.86
N ALA A 322 -0.32 17.61 8.79
CA ALA A 322 -0.41 18.61 7.72
C ALA A 322 0.79 19.58 7.73
N PRO A 323 1.46 19.82 6.59
CA PRO A 323 2.66 20.67 6.52
C PRO A 323 2.38 22.18 6.58
N ASP A 324 1.12 22.59 6.38
CA ASP A 324 0.71 23.98 6.35
C ASP A 324 -0.77 24.13 6.75
N THR A 325 -1.21 25.37 6.97
CA THR A 325 -2.58 25.70 7.42
C THR A 325 -3.66 25.31 6.41
N ALA A 326 -3.36 25.34 5.10
CA ALA A 326 -4.30 24.94 4.07
C ALA A 326 -4.49 23.43 4.03
N ALA A 327 -3.42 22.65 4.19
CA ALA A 327 -3.45 21.20 4.35
C ALA A 327 -4.15 20.80 5.65
N LEU A 328 -3.93 21.53 6.74
CA LEU A 328 -4.61 21.29 8.01
C LEU A 328 -6.12 21.51 7.86
N ALA A 329 -6.54 22.62 7.25
CA ALA A 329 -7.96 22.87 7.00
C ALA A 329 -8.61 21.78 6.14
N ARG A 330 -7.89 21.26 5.13
CA ARG A 330 -8.34 20.13 4.31
C ARG A 330 -8.49 18.84 5.11
N GLN A 331 -7.49 18.51 5.94
CA GLN A 331 -7.52 17.33 6.83
C GLN A 331 -8.70 17.44 7.80
N GLN A 332 -8.82 18.58 8.48
CA GLN A 332 -9.91 18.88 9.41
C GLN A 332 -11.30 18.73 8.78
N ALA A 333 -11.51 19.24 7.56
CA ALA A 333 -12.79 19.10 6.89
C ALA A 333 -13.17 17.63 6.65
N LYS A 334 -12.22 16.80 6.18
CA LYS A 334 -12.44 15.35 5.98
C LYS A 334 -12.68 14.63 7.30
N LEU A 335 -11.85 14.91 8.31
CA LEU A 335 -11.96 14.30 9.64
C LEU A 335 -13.30 14.65 10.29
N VAL A 336 -13.74 15.91 10.24
CA VAL A 336 -15.05 16.31 10.78
C VAL A 336 -16.20 15.66 10.02
N ALA A 337 -16.12 15.54 8.70
CA ALA A 337 -17.13 14.82 7.91
C ALA A 337 -17.23 13.34 8.34
N ALA A 338 -16.09 12.66 8.51
CA ALA A 338 -16.03 11.28 8.98
C ALA A 338 -16.55 11.16 10.42
N LEU A 339 -16.02 11.95 11.37
CA LEU A 339 -16.39 11.88 12.78
C LEU A 339 -17.88 12.17 13.03
N ARG A 340 -18.49 13.09 12.26
CA ARG A 340 -19.94 13.32 12.31
C ARG A 340 -20.73 12.18 11.69
N GLY A 341 -20.24 11.61 10.59
CA GLY A 341 -20.87 10.47 9.91
C GLY A 341 -20.88 9.19 10.74
N LEU A 342 -19.96 9.02 11.68
CA LEU A 342 -20.00 7.90 12.64
C LEU A 342 -21.25 7.92 13.52
N ASP A 343 -21.84 9.10 13.73
CA ASP A 343 -22.95 9.32 14.66
C ASP A 343 -22.67 8.68 16.02
N ALA A 344 -21.48 8.87 16.57
CA ALA A 344 -21.07 8.21 17.82
C ALA A 344 -21.36 9.06 19.05
N ASP A 345 -21.59 8.40 20.19
CA ASP A 345 -21.74 9.03 21.50
C ASP A 345 -20.38 9.17 22.22
N VAL A 346 -19.48 8.22 21.96
CA VAL A 346 -18.08 8.20 22.44
C VAL A 346 -17.16 7.84 21.27
N ILE A 347 -16.06 8.56 21.10
CA ILE A 347 -15.08 8.32 20.03
C ILE A 347 -13.67 8.19 20.62
N GLY A 348 -13.08 7.00 20.48
CA GLY A 348 -11.66 6.75 20.67
C GLY A 348 -10.87 7.11 19.42
N LEU A 349 -9.80 7.87 19.59
CA LEU A 349 -8.97 8.40 18.52
C LEU A 349 -7.53 7.91 18.67
N MET A 350 -6.92 7.54 17.56
CA MET A 350 -5.48 7.30 17.46
C MET A 350 -4.86 8.35 16.52
N GLU A 351 -3.57 8.58 16.68
CA GLU A 351 -2.83 9.54 15.85
C GLU A 351 -3.21 11.01 16.03
N VAL A 352 -3.47 11.41 17.28
CA VAL A 352 -3.65 12.80 17.68
C VAL A 352 -2.30 13.35 18.16
N GLN A 353 -1.94 14.57 17.78
CA GLN A 353 -0.75 15.23 18.33
C GLN A 353 -0.81 15.32 19.86
N ASN A 354 0.27 14.95 20.52
CA ASN A 354 0.40 14.91 21.97
C ASN A 354 0.83 16.28 22.55
N ASN A 355 0.07 17.34 22.24
CA ASN A 355 0.30 18.70 22.75
C ASN A 355 -0.62 19.05 23.94
N GLY A 356 -1.03 18.03 24.70
CA GLY A 356 -1.75 18.15 25.96
C GLY A 356 -3.25 18.42 25.82
N TYR A 357 -3.81 19.08 26.84
CA TYR A 357 -5.27 19.26 27.01
C TYR A 357 -5.67 20.72 27.24
N GLY A 358 -4.83 21.67 26.83
CA GLY A 358 -5.14 23.10 26.84
C GLY A 358 -6.12 23.50 25.73
N PRO A 359 -6.64 24.74 25.73
CA PRO A 359 -7.61 25.23 24.72
C PRO A 359 -7.15 25.09 23.26
N THR A 360 -5.84 25.11 23.02
CA THR A 360 -5.22 25.02 21.70
C THR A 360 -4.81 23.60 21.30
N SER A 361 -5.00 22.60 22.17
CA SER A 361 -4.53 21.25 21.87
C SER A 361 -5.34 20.59 20.76
N ALA A 362 -4.70 19.68 20.03
CA ALA A 362 -5.30 19.00 18.87
C ALA A 362 -6.64 18.33 19.23
N ILE A 363 -6.68 17.60 20.35
CA ILE A 363 -7.88 16.91 20.81
C ILE A 363 -9.02 17.87 21.18
N ARG A 364 -8.71 19.04 21.76
CA ARG A 364 -9.73 20.05 22.08
C ARG A 364 -10.25 20.76 20.84
N GLN A 365 -9.38 21.05 19.88
CA GLN A 365 -9.78 21.65 18.63
C GLN A 365 -10.76 20.72 17.88
N LEU A 366 -10.46 19.42 17.79
CA LEU A 366 -11.40 18.45 17.21
C LEU A 366 -12.73 18.43 17.94
N ALA A 367 -12.74 18.36 19.28
CA ALA A 367 -13.98 18.41 20.06
C ALA A 367 -14.80 19.67 19.75
N ALA A 368 -14.17 20.85 19.69
CA ALA A 368 -14.83 22.10 19.36
C ALA A 368 -15.45 22.08 17.94
N MET A 369 -14.76 21.49 16.97
CA MET A 369 -15.27 21.36 15.59
C MET A 369 -16.45 20.40 15.48
N LEU A 370 -16.56 19.42 16.37
CA LEU A 370 -17.72 18.52 16.43
C LEU A 370 -18.96 19.18 17.04
N GLY A 371 -18.76 20.12 17.98
CA GLY A 371 -19.83 20.98 18.50
C GLY A 371 -19.75 21.22 20.01
N PRO A 372 -20.66 22.07 20.54
CA PRO A 372 -20.59 22.55 21.93
C PRO A 372 -20.89 21.48 22.99
N ASP A 373 -21.41 20.32 22.61
CA ASP A 373 -21.68 19.20 23.53
C ASP A 373 -20.50 18.23 23.67
N TRP A 374 -19.53 18.30 22.76
CA TRP A 374 -18.39 17.39 22.74
C TRP A 374 -17.36 17.80 23.79
N ARG A 375 -16.86 16.79 24.50
CA ARG A 375 -15.90 16.93 25.61
C ARG A 375 -14.74 15.97 25.42
N VAL A 376 -13.62 16.28 26.05
CA VAL A 376 -12.42 15.44 26.08
C VAL A 376 -12.35 14.71 27.42
N ALA A 377 -12.14 13.40 27.41
CA ALA A 377 -11.78 12.65 28.62
C ALA A 377 -10.30 12.97 28.97
N ASN A 378 -10.09 13.81 29.98
CA ASN A 378 -8.76 14.27 30.39
C ASN A 378 -8.25 13.46 31.60
N PRO A 379 -7.11 12.76 31.50
CA PRO A 379 -6.52 12.00 32.61
C PRO A 379 -5.86 12.87 33.70
N GLY A 380 -5.84 14.20 33.53
CA GLY A 380 -5.23 15.12 34.48
C GLY A 380 -3.70 15.20 34.36
N THR A 381 -3.12 14.64 33.30
CA THR A 381 -1.68 14.73 33.01
C THR A 381 -1.40 15.81 31.95
N PRO A 382 -0.19 16.40 31.90
CA PRO A 382 0.17 17.37 30.88
C PRO A 382 0.11 16.80 29.45
N ALA A 383 0.44 15.52 29.30
CA ALA A 383 0.48 14.76 28.05
C ALA A 383 0.31 13.26 28.33
N LEU A 384 0.07 12.45 27.29
CA LEU A 384 0.01 10.98 27.39
C LEU A 384 1.33 10.36 26.91
N GLY A 385 2.23 10.05 27.85
CA GLY A 385 3.57 9.58 27.51
C GLY A 385 4.42 10.65 26.82
N THR A 386 5.42 10.23 26.05
CA THR A 386 6.45 11.11 25.47
C THR A 386 6.50 11.13 23.94
N ASP A 387 5.72 10.27 23.26
CA ASP A 387 5.66 10.30 21.79
C ASP A 387 4.92 11.57 21.32
N ALA A 388 5.30 12.10 20.17
CA ALA A 388 4.61 13.22 19.51
C ALA A 388 3.14 12.90 19.18
N ILE A 389 2.80 11.61 19.14
CA ILE A 389 1.45 11.10 18.91
C ILE A 389 0.90 10.44 20.17
N ALA A 390 -0.36 10.71 20.50
CA ALA A 390 -1.13 10.06 21.55
C ALA A 390 -2.47 9.51 21.04
N VAL A 391 -3.13 8.74 21.89
CA VAL A 391 -4.56 8.43 21.76
C VAL A 391 -5.39 9.58 22.36
N GLY A 392 -6.65 9.68 21.96
CA GLY A 392 -7.63 10.61 22.52
C GLY A 392 -8.98 9.95 22.73
N LEU A 393 -9.82 10.55 23.57
CA LEU A 393 -11.17 10.04 23.84
C LEU A 393 -12.13 11.22 23.97
N LEU A 394 -13.10 11.27 23.06
CA LEU A 394 -14.13 12.28 23.00
C LEU A 394 -15.48 11.69 23.38
N TYR A 395 -16.37 12.49 23.96
CA TYR A 395 -17.74 12.07 24.25
C TYR A 395 -18.72 13.24 24.08
N ASN A 396 -19.94 12.91 23.67
CA ASN A 396 -21.05 13.85 23.61
C ASN A 396 -21.77 13.89 24.95
N ALA A 397 -21.66 15.01 25.68
CA ALA A 397 -22.20 15.13 27.04
C ALA A 397 -23.73 15.06 27.13
N ARG A 398 -24.46 15.13 26.00
CA ARG A 398 -25.92 14.93 25.98
C ARG A 398 -26.33 13.45 26.01
N THR A 399 -25.48 12.56 25.47
CA THR A 399 -25.83 11.15 25.26
C THR A 399 -24.96 10.18 26.06
N ALA A 400 -23.72 10.58 26.41
CA ALA A 400 -22.79 9.79 27.20
C ALA A 400 -22.40 10.52 28.50
N LEU A 401 -22.73 9.90 29.64
CA LEU A 401 -22.42 10.40 30.97
C LEU A 401 -21.16 9.71 31.50
N PRO A 402 -20.06 10.43 31.77
CA PRO A 402 -18.85 9.83 32.33
C PRO A 402 -19.09 9.36 33.77
N ALA A 403 -18.42 8.28 34.17
CA ALA A 403 -18.44 7.73 35.51
C ALA A 403 -17.01 7.39 35.98
N GLY A 404 -16.73 7.64 37.26
CA GLY A 404 -15.40 7.39 37.84
C GLY A 404 -14.33 8.36 37.32
N ARG A 405 -13.08 7.89 37.30
CA ARG A 405 -11.93 8.67 36.81
C ARG A 405 -11.52 8.24 35.41
N VAL A 406 -10.92 9.17 34.67
CA VAL A 406 -10.15 8.84 33.46
C VAL A 406 -8.79 8.30 33.89
N ALA A 407 -8.36 7.20 33.30
CA ALA A 407 -7.14 6.49 33.72
C ALA A 407 -6.24 6.17 32.51
N THR A 408 -4.94 6.12 32.78
CA THR A 408 -3.90 5.72 31.83
C THR A 408 -2.88 4.83 32.54
N THR A 409 -2.07 4.09 31.78
CA THR A 409 -0.94 3.32 32.30
C THR A 409 0.23 3.34 31.32
N TRP A 410 1.43 3.02 31.80
CA TRP A 410 2.57 2.79 30.93
C TRP A 410 2.60 1.33 30.48
N LEU A 411 2.61 1.08 29.16
CA LEU A 411 2.57 -0.28 28.58
C LEU A 411 3.96 -0.86 28.28
N GLY A 412 5.02 -0.08 28.45
CA GLY A 412 6.34 -0.38 27.92
C GLY A 412 6.86 0.76 27.05
N GLU A 413 8.13 0.67 26.68
CA GLU A 413 8.68 1.55 25.66
C GLU A 413 7.96 1.30 24.32
N ARG A 414 7.94 2.32 23.44
CA ARG A 414 7.49 2.27 22.04
C ARG A 414 5.99 2.12 21.77
N SER A 415 5.18 1.67 22.73
CA SER A 415 3.71 1.73 22.64
C SER A 415 3.17 3.01 23.26
N ARG A 416 2.07 3.55 22.72
CA ARG A 416 1.44 4.74 23.29
C ARG A 416 0.67 4.33 24.54
N GLN A 417 0.61 5.22 25.53
CA GLN A 417 -0.18 4.96 26.72
C GLN A 417 -1.68 4.89 26.34
N PRO A 418 -2.43 3.90 26.83
CA PRO A 418 -3.85 3.79 26.57
C PRO A 418 -4.62 4.77 27.45
N LEU A 419 -5.84 5.10 27.03
CA LEU A 419 -6.73 5.99 27.77
C LEU A 419 -8.05 5.27 28.05
N ALA A 420 -8.39 5.10 29.32
CA ALA A 420 -9.63 4.46 29.77
C ALA A 420 -10.57 5.48 30.41
N ALA A 421 -11.84 5.47 30.02
CA ALA A 421 -12.91 6.15 30.73
C ALA A 421 -14.20 5.35 30.67
N THR A 422 -14.98 5.40 31.76
CA THR A 422 -16.27 4.71 31.85
C THR A 422 -17.40 5.65 31.50
N PHE A 423 -18.36 5.17 30.71
CA PHE A 423 -19.55 5.91 30.32
C PHE A 423 -20.82 5.11 30.58
N ARG A 424 -21.91 5.82 30.84
CA ARG A 424 -23.28 5.31 30.80
C ARG A 424 -24.07 6.12 29.79
N ALA A 425 -24.96 5.47 29.04
CA ALA A 425 -25.92 6.20 28.22
C ALA A 425 -26.78 7.13 29.08
N ALA A 426 -27.09 8.32 28.59
CA ALA A 426 -27.98 9.27 29.27
C ALA A 426 -29.40 8.70 29.46
N THR A 427 -29.80 7.75 28.61
CA THR A 427 -31.06 7.00 28.69
C THR A 427 -31.04 5.86 29.72
N GLY A 428 -29.89 5.57 30.34
CA GLY A 428 -29.70 4.46 31.27
C GLY A 428 -29.16 3.18 30.63
N GLY A 429 -28.94 2.14 31.44
CA GLY A 429 -28.30 0.87 31.02
C GLY A 429 -26.95 0.64 31.70
N ALA A 430 -26.30 -0.50 31.41
CA ALA A 430 -25.02 -0.87 32.01
C ALA A 430 -23.89 0.09 31.60
N PRO A 431 -22.95 0.43 32.51
CA PRO A 431 -21.79 1.24 32.15
C PRO A 431 -20.77 0.42 31.34
N VAL A 432 -20.03 1.09 30.47
CA VAL A 432 -18.93 0.51 29.70
C VAL A 432 -17.66 1.34 29.85
N THR A 433 -16.56 0.69 30.19
CA THR A 433 -15.21 1.26 30.18
C THR A 433 -14.63 1.14 28.79
N VAL A 434 -14.50 2.27 28.10
CA VAL A 434 -13.87 2.35 26.78
C VAL A 434 -12.38 2.61 26.97
N VAL A 435 -11.54 1.77 26.36
CA VAL A 435 -10.09 1.79 26.50
C VAL A 435 -9.45 1.96 25.12
N VAL A 436 -8.95 3.16 24.83
CA VAL A 436 -8.33 3.49 23.54
C VAL A 436 -6.87 3.11 23.56
N ASN A 437 -6.41 2.39 22.53
CA ASN A 437 -5.06 1.86 22.43
C ASN A 437 -4.40 2.23 21.09
N HIS A 438 -3.08 2.40 21.11
CA HIS A 438 -2.25 2.48 19.91
C HIS A 438 -0.90 1.82 20.19
N PHE A 439 -0.77 0.55 19.80
CA PHE A 439 0.44 -0.24 20.05
C PHE A 439 1.56 0.11 19.05
N LYS A 440 2.77 -0.36 19.35
CA LYS A 440 3.92 -0.15 18.48
C LYS A 440 3.70 -0.71 17.07
N SER A 441 3.84 0.16 16.06
CA SER A 441 3.86 -0.16 14.63
C SER A 441 4.79 -1.32 14.26
N LYS A 442 4.45 -2.05 13.20
CA LYS A 442 5.24 -3.15 12.61
C LYS A 442 6.49 -2.70 11.83
N ASN A 443 6.82 -1.40 11.82
CA ASN A 443 7.97 -0.87 11.08
C ASN A 443 9.32 -1.41 11.59
N CYS A 444 10.26 -1.65 10.69
CA CYS A 444 11.52 -2.34 11.02
C CYS A 444 12.75 -1.43 11.14
N ILE A 445 12.61 -0.12 10.94
CA ILE A 445 13.75 0.82 10.83
C ILE A 445 14.74 0.69 12.00
N GLU A 446 14.23 0.58 13.23
CA GLU A 446 15.03 0.53 14.45
C GLU A 446 14.98 -0.85 15.14
N ALA A 447 14.39 -1.85 14.47
CA ALA A 447 14.14 -3.14 15.06
C ALA A 447 15.38 -4.04 14.97
N ALA A 448 15.77 -4.65 16.09
CA ALA A 448 16.93 -5.55 16.17
C ALA A 448 16.69 -6.71 17.12
N GLY A 449 17.50 -7.78 17.00
CA GLY A 449 17.42 -8.97 17.86
C GLY A 449 16.03 -9.60 17.83
N ALA A 450 15.45 -9.84 19.00
CA ALA A 450 14.09 -10.40 19.12
C ALA A 450 13.00 -9.46 18.58
N GLN A 451 13.26 -8.16 18.48
CA GLN A 451 12.32 -7.19 17.92
C GLN A 451 12.35 -7.13 16.40
N ALA A 452 13.39 -7.67 15.74
CA ALA A 452 13.44 -7.78 14.29
C ALA A 452 12.34 -8.71 13.76
N ASP A 453 12.05 -8.64 12.46
CA ASP A 453 11.11 -9.55 11.82
C ASP A 453 11.64 -10.99 11.87
N GLN A 454 10.92 -11.83 12.60
CA GLN A 454 11.23 -13.26 12.75
C GLN A 454 10.76 -14.09 11.55
N ARG A 455 10.18 -13.45 10.52
CA ARG A 455 9.66 -14.09 9.30
C ARG A 455 8.60 -15.15 9.60
N ASP A 456 7.82 -14.89 10.65
CA ASP A 456 6.67 -15.69 11.07
C ASP A 456 5.34 -15.04 10.65
N GLY A 457 5.38 -13.88 9.98
CA GLY A 457 4.21 -13.13 9.52
C GLY A 457 3.78 -12.00 10.44
N GLN A 458 4.38 -11.87 11.64
CA GLN A 458 3.96 -10.86 12.62
C GLN A 458 4.67 -9.51 12.40
N GLY A 459 5.77 -9.49 11.64
CA GLY A 459 6.58 -8.29 11.43
C GLY A 459 7.36 -7.86 12.66
N CYS A 460 8.03 -6.70 12.57
CA CYS A 460 8.87 -6.20 13.66
C CYS A 460 8.07 -5.81 14.92
N TRP A 461 8.77 -5.73 16.04
CA TRP A 461 8.25 -5.31 17.35
C TRP A 461 7.15 -6.20 17.95
N ASN A 462 7.02 -7.45 17.51
CA ASN A 462 6.03 -8.37 18.09
C ASN A 462 6.23 -8.57 19.61
N PRO A 463 7.45 -8.83 20.14
CA PRO A 463 7.64 -8.93 21.59
C PRO A 463 7.21 -7.68 22.38
N ALA A 464 7.45 -6.48 21.85
CA ALA A 464 6.98 -5.24 22.48
C ALA A 464 5.44 -5.14 22.49
N ARG A 465 4.77 -5.56 21.40
CA ARG A 465 3.30 -5.62 21.33
C ARG A 465 2.74 -6.65 22.32
N VAL A 466 3.37 -7.81 22.48
CA VAL A 466 3.00 -8.83 23.47
C VAL A 466 3.14 -8.30 24.90
N GLN A 467 4.25 -7.62 25.22
CA GLN A 467 4.44 -6.97 26.53
C GLN A 467 3.34 -5.93 26.81
N ALA A 468 2.98 -5.12 25.80
CA ALA A 468 1.93 -4.13 25.92
C ALA A 468 0.56 -4.79 26.18
N ALA A 469 0.23 -5.86 25.45
CA ALA A 469 -0.99 -6.64 25.66
C ALA A 469 -1.10 -7.21 27.08
N GLU A 470 -0.02 -7.82 27.59
CA GLU A 470 0.02 -8.40 28.94
C GLU A 470 -0.11 -7.32 30.03
N THR A 471 0.55 -6.18 29.84
CA THR A 471 0.46 -5.06 30.78
C THR A 471 -0.94 -4.43 30.76
N LEU A 472 -1.55 -4.31 29.58
CA LEU A 472 -2.90 -3.83 29.40
C LEU A 472 -3.89 -4.75 30.14
N ALA A 473 -3.85 -6.05 29.90
CA ALA A 473 -4.75 -7.02 30.53
C ALA A 473 -4.69 -6.97 32.06
N ARG A 474 -3.48 -6.97 32.62
CA ARG A 474 -3.27 -6.86 34.08
C ARG A 474 -3.80 -5.55 34.65
N TRP A 475 -3.57 -4.43 33.96
CA TRP A 475 -4.07 -3.12 34.39
C TRP A 475 -5.59 -3.04 34.37
N LEU A 476 -6.24 -3.57 33.34
CA LEU A 476 -7.70 -3.58 33.24
C LEU A 476 -8.36 -4.42 34.35
N GLY A 477 -7.70 -5.50 34.79
CA GLY A 477 -8.14 -6.31 35.93
C GLY A 477 -8.18 -5.56 37.29
N THR A 478 -7.64 -4.34 37.36
CA THR A 478 -7.66 -3.50 38.57
C THR A 478 -8.85 -2.53 38.65
N ALA A 479 -9.77 -2.59 37.68
CA ALA A 479 -10.85 -1.60 37.50
C ALA A 479 -10.31 -0.15 37.53
N PRO A 480 -9.45 0.22 36.56
CA PRO A 480 -8.62 1.43 36.66
C PRO A 480 -9.39 2.75 36.65
N THR A 481 -10.66 2.76 36.25
CA THR A 481 -11.56 3.93 36.32
C THR A 481 -12.29 4.03 37.67
N GLY A 482 -12.21 3.00 38.52
CA GLY A 482 -12.93 2.90 39.79
C GLY A 482 -14.37 2.35 39.67
N ILE A 483 -14.81 1.94 38.47
CA ILE A 483 -16.15 1.38 38.22
C ILE A 483 -16.00 -0.12 37.92
N ALA A 484 -16.09 -0.96 38.95
CA ALA A 484 -15.80 -2.40 38.84
C ALA A 484 -16.89 -3.22 38.15
N ASP A 485 -18.11 -2.70 38.07
CA ASP A 485 -19.27 -3.34 37.42
C ASP A 485 -19.44 -2.95 35.95
N ALA A 486 -18.56 -2.10 35.41
CA ALA A 486 -18.56 -1.73 34.00
C ALA A 486 -17.92 -2.83 33.14
N GLY A 487 -18.59 -3.21 32.05
CA GLY A 487 -17.95 -4.03 31.03
C GLY A 487 -16.80 -3.28 30.36
N VAL A 488 -15.78 -3.99 29.90
CA VAL A 488 -14.58 -3.38 29.31
C VAL A 488 -14.54 -3.59 27.80
N LEU A 489 -14.32 -2.49 27.08
CA LEU A 489 -14.18 -2.45 25.64
C LEU A 489 -12.79 -1.89 25.27
N VAL A 490 -11.91 -2.76 24.81
CA VAL A 490 -10.60 -2.42 24.26
C VAL A 490 -10.78 -2.07 22.79
N ILE A 491 -10.48 -0.82 22.42
CA ILE A 491 -10.58 -0.34 21.05
C ILE A 491 -9.28 0.29 20.56
N GLY A 492 -9.11 0.30 19.24
CA GLY A 492 -8.07 1.07 18.56
C GLY A 492 -7.06 0.21 17.81
N ASP A 493 -5.99 0.85 17.35
CA ASP A 493 -4.96 0.24 16.51
C ASP A 493 -3.95 -0.53 17.36
N LEU A 494 -4.11 -1.86 17.42
CA LEU A 494 -3.19 -2.73 18.14
C LEU A 494 -1.98 -3.15 17.30
N ASN A 495 -1.89 -2.68 16.04
CA ASN A 495 -0.84 -2.97 15.09
C ASN A 495 -0.58 -4.48 14.92
N SER A 496 -1.62 -5.29 15.09
CA SER A 496 -1.58 -6.75 15.02
C SER A 496 -2.83 -7.31 14.36
N TYR A 497 -2.65 -8.25 13.44
CA TYR A 497 -3.76 -9.00 12.84
C TYR A 497 -4.32 -10.03 13.82
N ALA A 498 -5.54 -10.52 13.56
CA ALA A 498 -6.34 -11.31 14.51
C ALA A 498 -5.67 -12.57 15.07
N MET A 499 -4.79 -13.23 14.31
CA MET A 499 -4.12 -14.45 14.75
C MET A 499 -2.75 -14.19 15.37
N GLU A 500 -2.32 -12.94 15.52
CA GLU A 500 -1.04 -12.59 16.11
C GLU A 500 -1.05 -12.70 17.64
N ASP A 501 0.14 -12.86 18.20
CA ASP A 501 0.37 -13.12 19.62
C ASP A 501 -0.33 -12.13 20.57
N PRO A 502 -0.26 -10.79 20.40
CA PRO A 502 -0.89 -9.87 21.34
C PRO A 502 -2.43 -9.98 21.35
N ILE A 503 -3.07 -10.25 20.21
CA ILE A 503 -4.53 -10.41 20.13
C ILE A 503 -4.95 -11.72 20.80
N ARG A 504 -4.21 -12.79 20.51
CA ARG A 504 -4.43 -14.10 21.15
C ARG A 504 -4.22 -14.05 22.65
N LEU A 505 -3.24 -13.27 23.12
CA LEU A 505 -3.01 -13.06 24.55
C LEU A 505 -4.20 -12.34 25.20
N LEU A 506 -4.71 -11.26 24.60
CA LEU A 506 -5.91 -10.59 25.12
C LEU A 506 -7.13 -11.52 25.13
N ALA A 507 -7.29 -12.38 24.12
CA ALA A 507 -8.34 -13.40 24.11
C ALA A 507 -8.20 -14.41 25.25
N GLN A 508 -6.97 -14.82 25.62
CA GLN A 508 -6.71 -15.68 26.78
C GLN A 508 -7.08 -15.00 28.12
N HIS A 509 -7.00 -13.67 28.18
CA HIS A 509 -7.48 -12.86 29.30
C HIS A 509 -8.99 -12.55 29.24
N GLY A 510 -9.74 -13.19 28.34
CA GLY A 510 -11.20 -13.12 28.29
C GLY A 510 -11.78 -12.01 27.41
N TYR A 511 -10.96 -11.33 26.61
CA TYR A 511 -11.43 -10.31 25.66
C TYR A 511 -11.79 -10.94 24.31
N ALA A 512 -13.08 -11.06 24.03
CA ALA A 512 -13.58 -11.60 22.77
C ALA A 512 -13.42 -10.61 21.62
N ASP A 513 -12.96 -11.09 20.46
CA ASP A 513 -12.87 -10.30 19.23
C ASP A 513 -14.27 -10.10 18.62
N LEU A 514 -14.79 -8.86 18.75
CA LEU A 514 -16.10 -8.52 18.21
C LEU A 514 -16.05 -8.25 16.70
N VAL A 515 -14.91 -7.86 16.14
CA VAL A 515 -14.78 -7.69 14.69
C VAL A 515 -14.97 -9.03 14.01
N ALA A 516 -14.25 -10.07 14.46
CA ALA A 516 -14.42 -11.43 13.96
C ALA A 516 -15.85 -11.95 14.15
N ARG A 517 -16.48 -11.67 15.30
CA ARG A 517 -17.84 -12.13 15.63
C ARG A 517 -18.91 -11.55 14.70
N PHE A 518 -18.81 -10.27 14.32
CA PHE A 518 -19.85 -9.56 13.58
C PHE A 518 -19.57 -9.42 12.08
N ALA A 519 -18.31 -9.28 11.68
CA ALA A 519 -17.92 -9.10 10.28
C ALA A 519 -17.31 -10.37 9.65
N GLY A 520 -16.98 -11.38 10.46
CA GLY A 520 -16.51 -12.68 9.97
C GLY A 520 -15.04 -12.70 9.54
N PRO A 521 -14.58 -13.80 8.92
CA PRO A 521 -13.16 -14.05 8.66
C PRO A 521 -12.53 -13.14 7.61
N HIS A 522 -13.33 -12.43 6.82
CA HIS A 522 -12.87 -11.50 5.78
C HIS A 522 -12.94 -10.03 6.22
N ALA A 523 -13.19 -9.77 7.50
CA ALA A 523 -13.20 -8.42 8.03
C ALA A 523 -11.83 -7.73 7.82
N TYR A 524 -11.86 -6.42 7.62
CA TYR A 524 -10.67 -5.60 7.49
C TYR A 524 -10.96 -4.16 7.95
N SER A 525 -9.89 -3.46 8.31
CA SER A 525 -9.90 -2.01 8.53
C SER A 525 -8.74 -1.34 7.80
N TYR A 526 -7.86 -2.13 7.20
CA TYR A 526 -6.59 -1.70 6.63
C TYR A 526 -6.22 -2.55 5.42
N VAL A 527 -5.68 -1.92 4.39
CA VAL A 527 -5.13 -2.59 3.20
C VAL A 527 -3.70 -2.15 3.03
N TYR A 528 -2.77 -3.10 3.05
CA TYR A 528 -1.35 -2.84 2.91
C TYR A 528 -0.69 -3.89 2.03
N ALA A 529 0.13 -3.45 1.08
CA ALA A 529 0.81 -4.30 0.12
C ALA A 529 -0.15 -5.27 -0.60
N ALA A 530 -1.29 -4.72 -1.05
CA ALA A 530 -2.40 -5.45 -1.67
C ALA A 530 -3.08 -6.53 -0.81
N GLN A 531 -2.97 -6.47 0.51
CA GLN A 531 -3.54 -7.45 1.43
C GLN A 531 -4.48 -6.77 2.44
N ALA A 532 -5.70 -7.29 2.55
CA ALA A 532 -6.70 -6.79 3.49
C ALA A 532 -6.65 -7.54 4.83
N GLY A 533 -6.81 -6.80 5.93
CA GLY A 533 -6.99 -7.32 7.28
C GLY A 533 -7.33 -6.18 8.24
N TYR A 534 -7.53 -6.47 9.52
CA TYR A 534 -7.75 -5.41 10.51
C TYR A 534 -6.60 -5.34 11.52
N LEU A 535 -6.14 -4.11 11.73
CA LEU A 535 -5.24 -3.73 12.84
C LEU A 535 -5.99 -2.96 13.92
N ASP A 536 -7.14 -2.39 13.56
CA ASP A 536 -8.08 -1.75 14.46
C ASP A 536 -8.98 -2.82 15.06
N HIS A 537 -9.06 -2.88 16.39
CA HIS A 537 -9.80 -3.91 17.09
C HIS A 537 -10.96 -3.31 17.90
N VAL A 538 -11.95 -4.16 18.13
CA VAL A 538 -12.94 -4.01 19.19
C VAL A 538 -12.96 -5.33 19.96
N LEU A 539 -12.26 -5.37 21.10
CA LEU A 539 -12.22 -6.54 21.97
C LEU A 539 -13.02 -6.24 23.24
N ALA A 540 -13.85 -7.18 23.68
CA ALA A 540 -14.75 -6.97 24.79
C ALA A 540 -14.69 -8.09 25.81
N ASP A 541 -14.70 -7.74 27.10
CA ASP A 541 -14.94 -8.72 28.15
C ASP A 541 -16.38 -9.29 28.06
N PRO A 542 -16.72 -10.34 28.84
CA PRO A 542 -18.05 -10.94 28.77
C PRO A 542 -19.20 -9.98 29.10
N LEU A 543 -18.97 -8.98 29.98
CA LEU A 543 -19.98 -8.01 30.37
C LEU A 543 -20.30 -7.06 29.21
N ALA A 544 -19.29 -6.44 28.61
CA ALA A 544 -19.47 -5.58 27.45
C ALA A 544 -20.02 -6.37 26.25
N ALA A 545 -19.47 -7.57 25.97
CA ALA A 545 -19.88 -8.39 24.84
C ALA A 545 -21.35 -8.85 24.89
N ALA A 546 -21.96 -8.92 26.07
CA ALA A 546 -23.37 -9.27 26.25
C ALA A 546 -24.32 -8.14 25.81
N HIS A 547 -23.85 -6.90 25.78
CA HIS A 547 -24.63 -5.72 25.41
C HIS A 547 -24.46 -5.29 23.95
N VAL A 548 -23.45 -5.82 23.23
CA VAL A 548 -23.18 -5.43 21.85
C VAL A 548 -24.23 -6.00 20.90
N VAL A 549 -24.89 -5.11 20.15
CA VAL A 549 -25.95 -5.46 19.19
C VAL A 549 -25.53 -5.31 17.73
N ALA A 550 -24.59 -4.43 17.43
CA ALA A 550 -24.04 -4.28 16.09
C ALA A 550 -22.58 -3.83 16.14
N LEU A 551 -21.83 -4.19 15.10
CA LEU A 551 -20.50 -3.66 14.83
C LEU A 551 -20.36 -3.47 13.32
N HIS A 552 -19.79 -2.33 12.93
CA HIS A 552 -19.55 -1.96 11.54
C HIS A 552 -18.13 -1.45 11.36
N ALA A 553 -17.44 -1.93 10.32
CA ALA A 553 -16.32 -1.20 9.73
C ALA A 553 -16.88 -0.27 8.65
N TRP A 554 -16.59 1.02 8.74
CA TRP A 554 -17.01 1.95 7.69
C TRP A 554 -15.87 2.10 6.68
N HIS A 555 -15.98 1.39 5.55
CA HIS A 555 -14.93 1.33 4.52
C HIS A 555 -14.80 2.63 3.70
N ILE A 556 -14.37 3.72 4.35
CA ILE A 556 -14.17 5.03 3.73
C ILE A 556 -12.71 5.33 3.42
N ASN A 557 -11.75 4.52 3.88
CA ASN A 557 -10.33 4.87 3.87
C ASN A 557 -9.45 3.81 3.23
N ALA A 558 -9.51 2.56 3.71
CA ALA A 558 -8.56 1.52 3.35
C ALA A 558 -8.59 1.19 1.84
N ASP A 559 -9.76 1.29 1.23
CA ASP A 559 -9.97 0.99 -0.19
C ASP A 559 -9.78 2.20 -1.12
N GLU A 560 -9.61 3.41 -0.58
CA GLU A 560 -9.52 4.64 -1.38
C GLU A 560 -8.09 4.93 -1.86
N PRO A 561 -7.92 5.46 -3.09
CA PRO A 561 -6.62 5.95 -3.56
C PRO A 561 -5.98 6.93 -2.60
N ALA A 562 -4.68 6.77 -2.32
CA ALA A 562 -3.94 7.71 -1.45
C ALA A 562 -3.96 9.16 -1.98
N ALA A 563 -4.13 9.31 -3.30
CA ALA A 563 -4.26 10.58 -4.00
C ALA A 563 -5.45 11.44 -3.54
N PHE A 564 -6.47 10.83 -2.92
CA PHE A 564 -7.67 11.52 -2.43
C PHE A 564 -7.51 12.10 -1.03
N SER A 565 -6.33 11.91 -0.42
CA SER A 565 -6.00 12.48 0.89
C SER A 565 -5.91 14.00 0.86
N TYR A 566 -5.74 14.60 2.04
CA TYR A 566 -5.57 16.05 2.21
C TYR A 566 -4.19 16.56 1.76
N ALA A 567 -3.21 15.66 1.66
CA ALA A 567 -1.81 15.98 1.40
C ALA A 567 -1.58 16.35 -0.06
N THR A 568 -0.76 17.37 -0.30
CA THR A 568 -0.33 17.75 -1.66
C THR A 568 0.81 16.84 -2.13
N ALA A 569 1.03 16.79 -3.44
CA ALA A 569 2.25 16.21 -3.97
C ALA A 569 3.46 16.98 -3.39
N PRO A 570 4.57 16.31 -3.01
CA PRO A 570 5.75 16.97 -2.48
C PRO A 570 6.20 18.13 -3.37
N GLY A 571 6.38 19.32 -2.79
CA GLY A 571 6.80 20.53 -3.50
C GLY A 571 5.70 21.28 -4.25
N SER A 572 4.44 20.83 -4.20
CA SER A 572 3.29 21.57 -4.75
C SER A 572 2.57 22.37 -3.66
N GLY A 573 2.42 23.68 -3.89
CA GLY A 573 1.54 24.55 -3.09
C GLY A 573 0.09 24.59 -3.57
N ALA A 574 -0.24 23.92 -4.69
CA ALA A 574 -1.60 23.85 -5.20
C ALA A 574 -2.42 22.80 -4.42
N ALA A 575 -3.73 23.03 -4.29
CA ALA A 575 -4.63 22.03 -3.72
C ALA A 575 -4.48 20.68 -4.45
N PRO A 576 -4.57 19.53 -3.75
CA PRO A 576 -4.48 18.23 -4.40
C PRO A 576 -5.56 18.13 -5.48
N ALA A 577 -5.17 17.72 -6.69
CA ALA A 577 -6.08 17.65 -7.85
C ALA A 577 -7.32 16.76 -7.60
N PHE A 578 -7.24 15.88 -6.61
CA PHE A 578 -8.27 14.89 -6.28
C PHE A 578 -8.88 15.10 -4.88
N TYR A 579 -8.73 16.28 -4.29
CA TYR A 579 -9.30 16.55 -2.97
C TYR A 579 -10.83 16.75 -3.04
N ALA A 580 -11.55 16.19 -2.07
CA ALA A 580 -12.95 16.51 -1.76
C ALA A 580 -13.15 16.61 -0.24
N PRO A 581 -13.94 17.57 0.29
CA PRO A 581 -14.17 17.75 1.72
C PRO A 581 -15.20 16.76 2.30
N ASP A 582 -15.09 15.50 1.91
CA ASP A 582 -15.97 14.39 2.28
C ASP A 582 -15.24 13.40 3.22
N PRO A 583 -15.86 12.31 3.73
CA PRO A 583 -15.18 11.40 4.65
C PRO A 583 -14.20 10.43 3.97
N TYR A 584 -14.24 10.27 2.64
CA TYR A 584 -13.49 9.22 1.93
C TYR A 584 -12.00 9.55 1.83
N ARG A 585 -11.10 8.66 2.25
CA ARG A 585 -9.65 8.93 2.38
C ARG A 585 -9.36 10.09 3.35
N SER A 586 -10.12 10.14 4.44
CA SER A 586 -9.83 10.98 5.60
C SER A 586 -8.65 10.44 6.43
N SER A 587 -8.37 9.14 6.29
CA SER A 587 -7.26 8.40 6.90
C SER A 587 -6.85 7.25 5.96
N ASP A 588 -5.89 6.43 6.37
CA ASP A 588 -5.57 5.12 5.78
C ASP A 588 -6.23 3.94 6.52
N HIS A 589 -6.84 4.17 7.68
CA HIS A 589 -7.60 3.17 8.43
C HIS A 589 -9.10 3.42 8.37
N ASP A 590 -9.90 2.38 8.21
CA ASP A 590 -11.36 2.46 8.32
C ASP A 590 -11.79 2.56 9.80
N PRO A 591 -12.68 3.50 10.17
CA PRO A 591 -13.20 3.54 11.52
C PRO A 591 -14.11 2.36 11.83
N LEU A 592 -14.09 1.93 13.09
CA LEU A 592 -14.99 0.90 13.62
C LEU A 592 -16.05 1.55 14.50
N VAL A 593 -17.29 1.07 14.41
CA VAL A 593 -18.44 1.52 15.20
C VAL A 593 -19.08 0.33 15.87
N VAL A 594 -19.38 0.45 17.16
CA VAL A 594 -20.04 -0.59 17.96
C VAL A 594 -21.24 -0.02 18.71
N ASP A 595 -22.37 -0.74 18.64
CA ASP A 595 -23.64 -0.37 19.27
C ASP A 595 -23.91 -1.24 20.48
N PHE A 596 -24.21 -0.60 21.62
CA PHE A 596 -24.59 -1.24 22.86
C PHE A 596 -26.07 -1.03 23.15
N ALA A 597 -26.77 -2.09 23.56
CA ALA A 597 -28.12 -2.01 24.11
C ALA A 597 -28.11 -1.76 25.62
N SER A 598 -29.20 -1.17 26.13
CA SER A 598 -29.39 -0.90 27.57
C SER A 598 -29.50 -2.17 28.42
N SER A 599 -29.96 -3.27 27.81
CA SER A 599 -30.12 -4.59 28.43
C SER A 599 -29.32 -5.64 27.65
N PRO A 600 -28.81 -6.68 28.32
CA PRO A 600 -28.04 -7.73 27.64
C PRO A 600 -28.92 -8.50 26.65
N ARG A 601 -28.30 -9.02 25.59
CA ARG A 601 -28.98 -9.97 24.69
C ARG A 601 -29.42 -11.21 25.46
N ALA A 602 -30.67 -11.64 25.25
CA ALA A 602 -31.07 -13.01 25.60
C ALA A 602 -30.15 -13.98 24.84
N ARG A 603 -29.60 -14.95 25.56
CA ARG A 603 -28.63 -15.91 25.01
C ARG A 603 -29.22 -16.78 23.91
#